data_AF-A0A534U4I9-F1
#
_entry.id   AF-A0A534U4I9-F1
#
_cell.length_a   1.000
_cell.length_b   1.000
_cell.length_c   1.000
_cell.angle_alpha   90.00
_cell.angle_beta   90.00
_cell.angle_gamma   90.00
#
_symmetry.space_group_name_H-M   'P 1'
#
loop_
_entity.id
_entity.type
_entity.pdbx_description
1 polymer ?
#
loop_
_entity_poly.entity_id
_entity_poly.type
_entity_poly.pdbx_seq_one_letter_code
_entity_poly.pdbx_strand_id
1 'polypeptide(L)'
;MDVGQVSVVLQVSTKKNLELPNVPLAIEFAKTEEARQLLKYAVHDIAIMQRLFFLPPGTPKDRVHLLRRSFLDTLKDPEYMAEASKTSLTIGPVTGEEIEEIVSGLFKLDSAMVAKLKNVLVP
;
A
#
# COMPACT_ATOMS: atom_id res chain seq x y z
N MET A 1 14.23 -22.33 3.67
CA MET A 1 14.20 -22.04 5.12
C MET A 1 13.64 -23.28 5.79
N ASP A 2 14.40 -23.88 6.70
CA ASP A 2 14.01 -25.13 7.34
C ASP A 2 12.71 -24.95 8.13
N VAL A 3 11.77 -25.86 7.88
CA VAL A 3 10.48 -25.95 8.56
C VAL A 3 10.76 -26.27 10.03
N GLY A 4 10.78 -25.25 10.89
CA GLY A 4 10.90 -25.44 12.34
C GLY A 4 11.46 -24.28 13.17
N GLN A 5 12.13 -23.27 12.58
CA GLN A 5 12.77 -22.20 13.38
C GLN A 5 12.05 -20.85 13.39
N VAL A 6 11.06 -20.61 12.52
CA VAL A 6 10.30 -19.36 12.47
C VAL A 6 8.80 -19.65 12.40
N SER A 7 8.06 -19.15 13.39
CA SER A 7 6.60 -19.16 13.39
C SER A 7 6.08 -17.75 13.17
N VAL A 8 5.34 -17.54 12.08
CA VAL A 8 4.68 -16.26 11.82
C VAL A 8 3.40 -16.20 12.65
N VAL A 9 3.34 -15.27 13.61
CA VAL A 9 2.21 -15.15 14.56
C VAL A 9 1.26 -14.00 14.25
N LEU A 10 1.69 -13.05 13.40
CA LEU A 10 0.92 -11.86 13.07
C LEU A 10 1.30 -11.35 11.68
N GLN A 11 0.30 -10.92 10.90
CA GLN A 11 0.48 -10.27 9.61
C GLN A 11 0.19 -8.76 9.73
N VAL A 12 1.08 -7.92 9.22
CA VAL A 12 0.97 -6.44 9.32
C VAL A 12 0.53 -5.83 7.97
N SER A 13 -0.07 -6.66 7.11
CA SER A 13 -0.54 -6.31 5.77
C SER A 13 -2.02 -5.91 5.76
N THR A 14 -2.43 -5.22 4.69
CA THR A 14 -3.85 -4.87 4.43
C THR A 14 -4.74 -6.07 4.13
N LYS A 15 -4.17 -7.12 3.54
CA LYS A 15 -4.85 -8.35 3.13
C LYS A 15 -4.08 -9.56 3.66
N LYS A 16 -4.78 -10.64 3.96
CA LYS A 16 -4.15 -11.91 4.35
C LYS A 16 -3.33 -12.47 3.19
N ASN A 17 -2.13 -12.94 3.48
CA ASN A 17 -1.35 -13.76 2.57
C ASN A 17 -2.01 -15.14 2.43
N LEU A 18 -2.24 -15.60 1.20
CA LEU A 18 -2.85 -16.89 0.90
C LEU A 18 -2.04 -18.08 1.42
N GLU A 19 -0.72 -17.91 1.56
CA GLU A 19 0.17 -18.93 2.13
C GLU A 19 0.12 -18.98 3.67
N LEU A 20 -0.44 -17.94 4.31
CA LEU A 20 -0.56 -17.82 5.76
C LEU A 20 -2.02 -17.56 6.20
N PRO A 21 -2.99 -18.41 5.80
CA PRO A 21 -4.41 -18.12 6.00
C PRO A 21 -4.82 -18.11 7.49
N ASN A 22 -4.11 -18.90 8.30
CA ASN A 22 -4.37 -19.09 9.73
C ASN A 22 -3.70 -18.05 10.63
N VAL A 23 -2.81 -17.21 10.07
CA VAL A 23 -2.15 -16.15 10.83
C VAL A 23 -3.06 -14.91 10.81
N PRO A 24 -3.42 -14.33 11.96
CA PRO A 24 -4.32 -13.18 12.00
C PRO A 24 -3.66 -11.89 11.48
N LEU A 25 -4.48 -10.92 11.08
CA LEU A 25 -4.01 -9.58 10.73
C LEU A 25 -3.89 -8.70 11.98
N ALA A 26 -2.87 -7.85 12.07
CA ALA A 26 -2.68 -6.91 13.16
C ALA A 26 -3.91 -6.00 13.37
N ILE A 27 -4.58 -5.62 12.28
CA ILE A 27 -5.79 -4.79 12.34
C ILE A 27 -6.99 -5.49 12.99
N GLU A 28 -7.03 -6.83 13.01
CA GLU A 28 -8.09 -7.59 13.68
C GLU A 28 -8.02 -7.41 15.22
N PHE A 29 -6.87 -7.01 15.76
CA PHE A 29 -6.68 -6.74 17.18
C PHE A 29 -6.92 -5.28 17.57
N ALA A 30 -7.20 -4.39 16.62
CA ALA A 30 -7.48 -2.98 16.91
C ALA A 30 -8.88 -2.80 17.52
N LYS A 31 -8.90 -2.50 18.81
CA LYS A 31 -10.14 -2.40 19.61
C LYS A 31 -10.88 -1.07 19.44
N THR A 32 -10.16 0.00 19.09
CA THR A 32 -10.71 1.34 18.94
C THR A 32 -10.59 1.82 17.50
N GLU A 33 -11.44 2.76 17.11
CA GLU A 33 -11.34 3.38 15.79
C GLU A 33 -10.02 4.11 15.60
N GLU A 34 -9.55 4.77 16.66
CA GLU A 34 -8.23 5.38 16.67
C GLU A 34 -7.11 4.36 16.38
N ALA A 35 -7.13 3.18 17.01
CA ALA A 35 -6.12 2.16 16.76
C ALA A 35 -6.19 1.64 15.31
N ARG A 36 -7.38 1.53 14.73
CA ARG A 36 -7.56 1.16 13.32
C ARG A 36 -7.01 2.23 12.39
N GLN A 37 -7.27 3.51 12.69
CA GLN A 37 -6.74 4.63 11.94
C GLN A 37 -5.22 4.69 12.04
N LEU A 38 -4.63 4.49 13.21
CA LEU A 38 -3.18 4.41 13.37
C LEU A 38 -2.58 3.30 12.49
N LEU A 39 -3.13 2.08 12.52
CA LEU A 39 -2.66 1.00 11.65
C LEU A 39 -2.88 1.31 10.17
N LYS A 40 -4.03 1.90 9.80
CA LYS A 40 -4.29 2.31 8.43
C LYS A 40 -3.23 3.30 7.93
N TYR A 41 -3.04 4.41 8.63
CA TYR A 41 -2.21 5.52 8.13
C TYR A 41 -0.71 5.28 8.35
N ALA A 42 -0.31 4.66 9.47
CA ALA A 42 1.10 4.44 9.80
C ALA A 42 1.70 3.19 9.16
N VAL A 43 0.86 2.24 8.72
CA VAL A 43 1.33 0.96 8.20
C VAL A 43 0.78 0.71 6.81
N HIS A 44 -0.54 0.61 6.67
CA HIS A 44 -1.17 0.13 5.44
C HIS A 44 -0.99 1.08 4.27
N ASP A 45 -1.32 2.36 4.45
CA ASP A 45 -1.21 3.37 3.40
C ASP A 45 0.25 3.57 2.97
N ILE A 46 1.19 3.54 3.92
CA ILE A 46 2.64 3.64 3.65
C ILE A 46 3.15 2.43 2.87
N ALA A 47 2.70 1.22 3.22
CA ALA A 47 3.08 -0.01 2.51
C ALA A 47 2.59 -0.03 1.05
N ILE A 48 1.49 0.66 0.75
CA ILE A 48 0.97 0.81 -0.62
C ILE A 48 1.81 1.85 -1.39
N MET A 49 2.19 2.95 -0.74
CA MET A 49 2.84 4.12 -1.36
C MET A 49 4.37 3.99 -1.50
N GLN A 50 4.90 2.84 -1.88
CA GLN A 50 6.36 2.63 -1.94
C GLN A 50 7.02 3.05 -3.27
N ARG A 51 6.34 2.86 -4.40
CA ARG A 51 6.89 3.12 -5.75
C ARG A 51 5.93 3.97 -6.55
N LEU A 52 5.87 5.25 -6.21
CA LEU A 52 4.92 6.20 -6.78
C LEU A 52 5.47 6.89 -8.03
N PHE A 53 4.59 7.06 -9.01
CA PHE A 53 4.79 7.97 -10.14
C PHE A 53 3.77 9.11 -10.03
N PHE A 54 4.22 10.33 -10.26
CA PHE A 54 3.37 11.52 -10.20
C PHE A 54 3.72 12.49 -11.32
N LEU A 55 2.77 13.35 -11.63
CA LEU A 55 2.88 14.38 -12.66
C LEU A 55 2.80 15.75 -11.99
N PRO A 56 3.44 16.78 -12.57
CA PRO A 56 3.39 18.12 -11.99
C PRO A 56 1.96 18.68 -11.99
N PRO A 57 1.63 19.58 -11.03
CA PRO A 57 0.38 20.30 -11.04
C PRO A 57 0.15 21.02 -12.38
N GLY A 58 -1.10 21.05 -12.83
CA GLY A 58 -1.48 21.67 -14.11
C GLY A 58 -1.32 20.77 -15.34
N THR A 59 -0.86 19.52 -15.18
CA THR A 59 -0.90 18.54 -16.27
C THR A 59 -2.34 18.36 -16.77
N PRO A 60 -2.60 18.46 -18.10
CA PRO A 60 -3.94 18.29 -18.65
C PRO A 60 -4.57 16.94 -18.28
N LYS A 61 -5.87 16.93 -17.97
CA LYS A 61 -6.57 15.73 -17.48
C LYS A 61 -6.51 14.56 -18.46
N ASP A 62 -6.68 14.83 -19.74
CA ASP A 62 -6.54 13.86 -20.82
C ASP A 62 -5.15 13.21 -20.84
N ARG A 63 -4.08 14.00 -20.61
CA ARG A 63 -2.71 13.47 -20.46
C ARG A 63 -2.58 12.59 -19.22
N VAL A 64 -3.15 13.00 -18.08
CA VAL A 64 -3.15 12.19 -16.85
C VAL A 64 -3.83 10.84 -17.09
N HIS A 65 -5.04 10.86 -17.67
CA HIS A 65 -5.79 9.64 -17.96
C HIS A 65 -5.07 8.72 -18.94
N LEU A 66 -4.46 9.28 -19.99
CA LEU A 66 -3.65 8.51 -20.93
C LEU A 66 -2.50 7.80 -20.23
N LEU A 67 -1.73 8.51 -19.41
CA LEU A 67 -0.56 7.97 -18.71
C LEU A 67 -0.95 6.93 -17.65
N ARG A 68 -2.01 7.17 -16.87
CA ARG A 68 -2.54 6.18 -15.91
C ARG A 68 -2.91 4.87 -16.61
N ARG A 69 -3.66 4.98 -17.72
CA ARG A 69 -4.07 3.82 -18.51
C ARG A 69 -2.87 3.07 -19.07
N SER A 70 -1.99 3.76 -19.80
CA SER A 70 -0.81 3.15 -20.41
C SER A 70 0.10 2.49 -19.38
N PHE A 71 0.28 3.09 -18.21
CA PHE A 71 1.04 2.48 -17.12
C PHE A 71 0.44 1.15 -16.65
N LEU A 72 -0.88 1.12 -16.40
CA LEU A 72 -1.56 -0.11 -16.00
C LEU A 72 -1.58 -1.17 -17.10
N ASP A 73 -1.70 -0.77 -18.36
CA ASP A 73 -1.63 -1.68 -19.50
C ASP A 73 -0.25 -2.33 -19.58
N THR A 74 0.84 -1.56 -19.40
CA THR A 74 2.21 -2.11 -19.35
C THR A 74 2.40 -3.09 -18.19
N LEU A 75 1.87 -2.79 -17.00
CA LEU A 75 2.01 -3.69 -15.85
C LEU A 75 1.21 -4.99 -15.97
N LYS A 76 0.34 -5.10 -16.97
CA LYS A 76 -0.42 -6.31 -17.31
C LYS A 76 0.10 -6.98 -18.58
N ASP A 77 1.07 -6.37 -19.27
CA ASP A 77 1.61 -6.88 -20.51
C ASP A 77 2.34 -8.21 -20.28
N PRO A 78 2.06 -9.28 -21.05
CA PRO A 78 2.67 -10.58 -20.84
C PRO A 78 4.20 -10.59 -21.00
N GLU A 79 4.75 -9.78 -21.92
CA GLU A 79 6.20 -9.71 -22.12
C GLU A 79 6.86 -9.01 -20.94
N TYR A 80 6.26 -7.91 -20.46
CA TYR A 80 6.71 -7.23 -19.24
C TYR A 80 6.68 -8.16 -18.03
N MET A 81 5.60 -8.91 -17.83
CA MET A 81 5.45 -9.85 -16.72
C MET A 81 6.43 -11.02 -16.79
N ALA A 82 6.71 -11.53 -17.99
CA ALA A 82 7.71 -12.56 -18.19
C ALA A 82 9.11 -12.07 -17.79
N GLU A 83 9.47 -10.84 -18.14
CA GLU A 83 10.74 -10.24 -17.76
C GLU A 83 10.83 -9.97 -16.26
N ALA A 84 9.77 -9.40 -15.66
CA ALA A 84 9.70 -9.17 -14.22
C ALA A 84 9.91 -10.46 -13.42
N SER A 85 9.33 -11.56 -13.88
CA SER A 85 9.48 -12.89 -13.26
C SER A 85 10.93 -13.39 -13.24
N LYS A 86 11.71 -13.17 -14.32
CA LYS A 86 13.13 -13.55 -14.37
C LYS A 86 13.96 -12.88 -13.28
N THR A 87 13.56 -11.67 -12.89
CA THR A 87 14.22 -10.89 -11.83
C THR A 87 13.61 -11.11 -10.45
N SER A 88 12.66 -12.05 -10.30
CA SER A 88 11.91 -12.28 -9.07
C SER A 88 11.21 -11.03 -8.53
N LEU A 89 10.81 -10.12 -9.43
CA LEU A 89 10.02 -8.94 -9.09
C LEU A 89 8.53 -9.29 -9.11
N THR A 90 7.92 -9.27 -7.93
CA THR A 90 6.45 -9.34 -7.82
C THR A 90 5.84 -8.01 -8.25
N ILE A 91 4.99 -8.05 -9.27
CA ILE A 91 4.25 -6.88 -9.77
C ILE A 91 2.83 -6.90 -9.21
N GLY A 92 2.50 -5.91 -8.39
CA GLY A 92 1.17 -5.68 -7.83
C GLY A 92 0.76 -4.23 -8.08
N PRO A 93 0.15 -3.91 -9.23
CA PRO A 93 -0.19 -2.53 -9.56
C PRO A 93 -1.28 -1.98 -8.63
N VAL A 94 -1.14 -0.71 -8.27
CA VAL A 94 -2.15 0.10 -7.59
C VAL A 94 -2.55 1.21 -8.54
N THR A 95 -3.85 1.46 -8.67
CA THR A 95 -4.36 2.46 -9.62
C THR A 95 -4.06 3.88 -9.16
N GLY A 96 -4.01 4.82 -10.11
CA GLY A 96 -3.81 6.23 -9.77
C GLY A 96 -4.95 6.78 -8.93
N GLU A 97 -6.16 6.27 -9.12
CA GLU A 97 -7.37 6.59 -8.37
C GLU A 97 -7.27 6.12 -6.91
N GLU A 98 -6.81 4.89 -6.67
CA GLU A 98 -6.58 4.38 -5.31
C GLU A 98 -5.51 5.22 -4.56
N ILE A 99 -4.44 5.61 -5.24
CA ILE A 99 -3.43 6.49 -4.66
C ILE A 99 -4.02 7.88 -4.35
N GLU A 100 -4.83 8.43 -5.25
CA GLU A 100 -5.50 9.72 -5.05
C GLU A 100 -6.44 9.69 -3.84
N GLU A 101 -7.16 8.60 -3.62
CA GLU A 101 -8.02 8.39 -2.46
C GLU A 101 -7.21 8.33 -1.15
N ILE A 102 -6.11 7.58 -1.14
CA ILE A 102 -5.21 7.48 0.03
C ILE A 102 -4.67 8.86 0.40
N VAL A 103 -4.08 9.56 -0.58
CA VAL A 103 -3.49 10.89 -0.37
C VAL A 103 -4.56 11.89 0.10
N SER A 104 -5.74 11.88 -0.53
CA SER A 104 -6.86 12.74 -0.11
C SER A 104 -7.33 12.44 1.31
N GLY A 105 -7.28 11.18 1.75
CA GLY A 105 -7.58 10.77 3.11
C GLY A 105 -6.60 11.34 4.14
N LEU A 106 -5.29 11.35 3.81
CA LEU A 106 -4.26 11.92 4.68
C LEU A 106 -4.45 13.42 4.91
N PHE A 107 -4.92 14.17 3.90
CA PHE A 107 -5.23 15.60 4.05
C PHE A 107 -6.49 15.88 4.89
N LYS A 108 -7.30 14.87 5.19
CA LYS A 108 -8.52 15.00 6.03
C LYS A 108 -8.28 14.66 7.50
N LEU A 109 -7.05 14.27 7.87
CA LEU A 109 -6.73 13.94 9.25
C LEU A 109 -6.87 15.16 10.16
N ASP A 110 -7.49 14.95 11.33
CA ASP A 110 -7.54 15.99 12.34
C ASP A 110 -6.17 16.18 13.04
N SER A 111 -6.02 17.33 13.70
CA SER A 111 -4.77 17.68 14.38
C SER A 111 -4.36 16.69 15.48
N ALA A 112 -5.32 16.03 16.13
CA ALA A 112 -5.04 15.08 17.20
C ALA A 112 -4.45 13.78 16.64
N MET A 113 -4.99 13.27 15.53
CA MET A 113 -4.46 12.10 14.83
C MET A 113 -3.08 12.40 14.24
N VAL A 114 -2.88 13.58 13.63
CA VAL A 114 -1.56 13.99 13.12
C VAL A 114 -0.52 14.03 14.24
N ALA A 115 -0.87 14.59 15.41
CA ALA A 115 0.04 14.62 16.57
C ALA A 115 0.42 13.21 17.04
N LYS A 116 -0.54 12.28 17.08
CA LYS A 116 -0.29 10.89 17.46
C LYS A 116 0.60 10.17 16.45
N LEU A 117 0.31 10.29 15.16
CA LEU A 117 1.14 9.72 14.09
C LEU A 117 2.57 10.25 14.16
N LYS A 118 2.75 11.57 14.39
CA LYS A 118 4.07 12.16 14.56
C LYS A 118 4.85 11.51 15.71
N ASN A 119 4.23 11.33 16.87
CA ASN A 119 4.87 10.70 18.04
C ASN A 119 5.27 9.24 17.80
N VAL A 120 4.58 8.53 16.89
CA VAL A 120 4.85 7.11 16.59
C VAL A 120 5.87 6.97 15.46
N LEU A 121 5.81 7.83 14.45
CA LEU A 121 6.56 7.68 13.20
C LEU A 121 7.88 8.45 13.16
N VAL A 122 8.00 9.52 13.95
CA VAL A 122 9.18 10.38 13.97
C VAL A 122 9.92 10.15 15.29
N PRO A 123 11.16 9.63 15.28
CA PRO A 123 11.96 9.44 16.48
C PRO A 123 12.35 10.75 17.17
#